data_AF-A0A352MVM7-F1
#
_entry.id   AF-A0A352MVM7-F1
#
_cell.length_a   1.000
_cell.length_b   1.000
_cell.length_c   1.000
_cell.angle_alpha   90.00
_cell.angle_beta   90.00
_cell.angle_gamma   90.00
#
_symmetry.space_group_name_H-M   'P 1'
#
loop_
_entity.id
_entity.type
_entity.pdbx_description
1 polymer ?
#
loop_
_entity_poly.entity_id
_entity_poly.type
_entity_poly.pdbx_seq_one_letter_code
_entity_poly.pdbx_strand_id
1 'polypeptide(L)'
;MMNFREVNDYDILKDWYNFREETSLCYLTETDKKNALKFDEFRESILKNVPKQNRKYTDKQLDLIYDEFMRYVIYITEKYYRNGFVDGSQLVMGCFEE
;
A
#
# COMPACT_ATOMS: atom_id res chain seq x y z
N MET A 1 6.28 13.21 24.09
CA MET A 1 6.25 13.75 22.72
C MET A 1 5.54 12.71 21.85
N MET A 2 4.57 13.11 21.04
CA MET A 2 3.83 12.16 20.19
C MET A 2 4.77 11.66 19.08
N ASN A 3 4.86 10.35 18.87
CA ASN A 3 5.72 9.77 17.84
C ASN A 3 4.94 9.65 16.53
N PHE A 4 5.22 10.54 15.58
CA PHE A 4 4.59 10.52 14.26
C PHE A 4 5.10 9.38 13.35
N ARG A 5 6.19 8.69 13.72
CA ARG A 5 6.70 7.54 12.96
C ARG A 5 5.91 6.26 13.20
N GLU A 6 5.08 6.22 14.25
CA GLU A 6 4.32 5.05 14.67
C GLU A 6 2.82 5.36 14.72
N VAL A 7 2.00 4.33 14.48
CA VAL A 7 0.55 4.41 14.62
C VAL A 7 0.19 4.48 16.10
N ASN A 8 -0.75 5.35 16.47
CA ASN A 8 -1.21 5.51 17.85
C ASN A 8 -2.70 5.90 17.92
N ASP A 9 -3.26 6.02 19.12
CA ASP A 9 -4.70 6.28 19.31
C ASP A 9 -5.17 7.66 18.80
N TYR A 10 -4.26 8.63 18.66
CA TYR A 10 -4.54 9.98 18.15
C TYR A 10 -3.63 10.29 16.96
N ASP A 11 -3.86 9.58 15.85
CA ASP A 11 -2.96 9.56 14.71
C ASP A 11 -3.44 10.44 13.54
N ILE A 12 -3.09 11.72 13.62
CA ILE A 12 -3.37 12.70 12.56
C ILE A 12 -2.77 12.32 11.20
N LEU A 13 -1.67 11.56 11.17
CA LEU A 13 -1.08 11.11 9.91
C LEU A 13 -1.89 9.97 9.29
N LYS A 14 -2.57 9.15 10.11
CA LYS A 14 -3.52 8.16 9.60
C LYS A 14 -4.74 8.83 8.99
N ASP A 15 -5.29 9.83 9.68
CA ASP A 15 -6.42 10.60 9.17
C ASP A 15 -6.07 11.30 7.86
N TRP A 16 -4.88 11.89 7.78
CA TRP A 16 -4.40 12.48 6.53
C TRP A 16 -4.20 11.43 5.43
N TYR A 17 -3.60 10.29 5.74
CA TYR A 17 -3.42 9.20 4.78
C TYR A 17 -4.76 8.76 4.18
N ASN A 18 -5.76 8.49 5.02
CA ASN A 18 -7.10 8.11 4.59
C ASN A 18 -7.77 9.20 3.76
N PHE A 19 -7.68 10.47 4.19
CA PHE A 19 -8.19 11.60 3.43
C PHE A 19 -7.58 11.69 2.02
N ARG A 20 -6.27 11.44 1.88
CA ARG A 20 -5.61 11.44 0.56
C ARG A 20 -6.06 10.27 -0.29
N GLU A 21 -6.25 9.10 0.30
CA GLU A 21 -6.82 7.94 -0.37
C GLU A 21 -8.22 8.26 -0.95
N GLU A 22 -9.08 8.85 -0.13
CA GLU A 22 -10.47 9.17 -0.49
C GLU A 22 -10.62 10.33 -1.48
N THR A 23 -9.69 11.29 -1.50
CA THR A 23 -9.85 12.54 -2.28
C THR A 23 -8.93 12.68 -3.47
N SER A 24 -7.69 12.19 -3.34
CA SER A 24 -6.63 12.45 -4.32
C SER A 24 -6.21 11.19 -5.07
N LEU A 25 -6.17 10.05 -4.38
CA LEU A 25 -5.75 8.76 -4.96
C LEU A 25 -6.93 7.91 -5.41
N CYS A 26 -8.17 8.32 -5.11
CA CYS A 26 -9.38 7.64 -5.55
C CYS A 26 -9.64 7.74 -7.06
N TYR A 27 -8.96 8.67 -7.74
CA TYR A 27 -9.02 8.82 -9.20
C TYR A 27 -7.78 8.21 -9.85
N LEU A 28 -7.99 7.26 -10.77
CA LEU A 28 -6.91 6.67 -11.54
C LEU A 28 -6.67 7.47 -12.82
N THR A 29 -5.47 8.05 -12.95
CA THR A 29 -5.00 8.60 -14.22
C THR A 29 -4.71 7.47 -15.21
N GLU A 30 -4.53 7.81 -16.49
CA GLU A 30 -4.11 6.82 -17.50
C GLU A 30 -2.75 6.19 -17.18
N THR A 31 -1.86 6.91 -16.50
CA THR A 31 -0.59 6.37 -16.02
C THR A 31 -0.84 5.36 -14.89
N ASP A 32 -1.74 5.66 -13.95
CA ASP A 32 -2.05 4.75 -12.85
C ASP A 32 -2.66 3.45 -13.35
N LYS A 33 -3.60 3.54 -14.31
CA LYS A 33 -4.20 2.36 -14.97
C LYS A 33 -3.15 1.49 -15.66
N LYS A 34 -2.13 2.08 -16.29
CA LYS A 34 -1.03 1.33 -16.93
C LYS A 34 -0.14 0.59 -15.93
N ASN A 35 -0.01 1.13 -14.72
CA ASN A 35 0.78 0.55 -13.65
C ASN A 35 -0.07 -0.28 -12.67
N ALA A 36 -1.37 -0.45 -12.94
CA ALA A 36 -2.24 -1.26 -12.11
C ALA A 36 -1.76 -2.72 -12.05
N LEU A 37 -1.91 -3.31 -10.88
CA LEU A 37 -1.51 -4.69 -10.63
C LEU A 37 -2.36 -5.64 -11.49
N LYS A 38 -1.74 -6.33 -12.45
CA LYS A 38 -2.40 -7.27 -13.36
C LYS A 38 -2.65 -8.65 -12.74
N PHE A 39 -2.92 -8.70 -11.44
CA PHE A 39 -2.99 -9.96 -10.71
C PHE A 39 -4.05 -10.90 -11.27
N ASP A 40 -5.23 -10.38 -11.63
CA ASP A 40 -6.32 -11.19 -12.19
C ASP A 40 -5.94 -11.84 -13.52
N GLU A 41 -5.26 -11.10 -14.41
CA GLU A 41 -4.77 -11.64 -15.69
C GLU A 41 -3.79 -12.82 -15.46
N PHE A 42 -2.87 -12.66 -14.52
CA PHE A 42 -1.94 -13.72 -14.15
C PHE A 42 -2.63 -14.90 -13.47
N ARG A 43 -3.58 -14.63 -12.56
CA ARG A 43 -4.37 -15.66 -11.87
C ARG A 43 -5.13 -16.52 -12.87
N GLU A 44 -5.84 -15.91 -13.81
CA GLU A 44 -6.57 -16.63 -14.85
C GLU A 44 -5.65 -17.49 -15.71
N SER A 45 -4.52 -16.91 -16.15
CA SER A 45 -3.51 -17.63 -16.93
C SER A 45 -2.97 -18.86 -16.19
N ILE A 46 -2.65 -18.72 -14.90
CA ILE A 46 -2.18 -19.83 -14.07
C ILE A 46 -3.28 -20.90 -13.93
N LEU A 47 -4.49 -20.51 -13.52
CA LEU A 47 -5.57 -21.47 -13.26
C LEU A 47 -6.05 -22.22 -14.51
N LYS A 48 -5.90 -21.62 -15.70
CA LYS A 48 -6.19 -22.28 -16.99
C LYS A 48 -5.21 -23.42 -17.29
N ASN A 49 -3.97 -23.32 -16.81
CA ASN A 49 -2.90 -24.28 -17.08
C ASN A 49 -2.70 -25.32 -15.97
N VAL A 50 -3.47 -25.23 -14.88
CA VAL A 50 -3.41 -26.18 -13.76
C VAL A 50 -4.43 -27.31 -13.95
N PRO A 51 -4.08 -28.58 -13.67
CA PRO A 51 -5.04 -29.69 -13.70
C PRO A 51 -6.27 -29.43 -12.82
N LYS A 52 -7.46 -29.80 -13.29
CA LYS A 52 -8.75 -29.52 -12.62
C LYS A 52 -8.76 -29.93 -11.14
N GLN A 53 -8.13 -31.05 -10.80
CA GLN A 53 -8.03 -31.56 -9.42
C GLN A 53 -7.27 -30.61 -8.46
N ASN A 54 -6.30 -29.86 -8.98
CA ASN A 54 -5.45 -28.96 -8.19
C ASN A 54 -5.93 -27.51 -8.24
N ARG A 55 -6.84 -27.17 -9.17
CA ARG A 55 -7.28 -25.79 -9.41
C ARG A 55 -7.78 -25.09 -8.15
N LYS A 56 -8.61 -25.76 -7.34
CA LYS A 56 -9.15 -25.19 -6.09
C LYS A 56 -8.06 -24.90 -5.05
N TYR A 57 -7.03 -25.76 -4.98
CA TYR A 57 -5.90 -25.53 -4.08
C TYR A 57 -5.05 -24.36 -4.57
N THR A 58 -4.69 -24.35 -5.85
CA THR A 58 -3.90 -23.26 -6.44
C THR A 58 -4.60 -21.91 -6.31
N ASP A 59 -5.90 -21.84 -6.56
CA ASP A 59 -6.72 -20.63 -6.42
C ASP A 59 -6.62 -20.04 -5.00
N LYS A 60 -6.77 -20.89 -3.98
CA LYS A 60 -6.59 -20.49 -2.57
C LYS A 60 -5.16 -20.02 -2.24
N GLN A 61 -4.14 -20.63 -2.84
CA GLN A 61 -2.76 -20.18 -2.63
C GLN A 61 -2.53 -18.80 -3.25
N LEU A 62 -3.13 -18.53 -4.41
CA LEU A 62 -3.06 -17.22 -5.05
C LEU A 62 -3.75 -16.15 -4.20
N ASP A 63 -4.88 -16.46 -3.55
CA ASP A 63 -5.50 -15.56 -2.56
C ASP A 63 -4.54 -15.23 -1.41
N LEU A 64 -3.93 -16.24 -0.80
CA LEU A 64 -3.00 -16.03 0.32
C LEU A 64 -1.79 -15.19 -0.08
N ILE A 65 -1.25 -15.42 -1.28
CA ILE A 65 -0.12 -14.65 -1.82
C ILE A 65 -0.54 -13.19 -2.04
N TYR A 66 -1.72 -12.97 -2.64
CA TYR A 66 -2.23 -11.63 -2.87
C TYR A 66 -2.47 -10.87 -1.56
N ASP A 67 -3.14 -11.50 -0.59
CA ASP A 67 -3.46 -10.91 0.70
C ASP A 67 -2.21 -10.57 1.51
N GLU A 68 -1.21 -11.46 1.51
CA GLU A 68 0.08 -11.16 2.15
C GLU A 68 0.76 -9.99 1.44
N PHE A 69 0.90 -10.08 0.11
CA PHE A 69 1.62 -9.07 -0.67
C PHE A 69 1.00 -7.69 -0.51
N MET A 70 -0.33 -7.58 -0.59
CA MET A 70 -1.04 -6.32 -0.39
C MET A 70 -0.86 -5.79 1.03
N ARG A 71 -0.90 -6.66 2.05
CA ARG A 71 -0.63 -6.26 3.44
C ARG A 71 0.79 -5.73 3.62
N TYR A 72 1.78 -6.39 3.03
CA TYR A 72 3.17 -5.95 3.05
C TYR A 72 3.33 -4.59 2.36
N VAL A 73 2.76 -4.42 1.17
CA VAL A 73 2.81 -3.16 0.41
C VAL A 73 2.17 -2.01 1.18
N ILE A 74 0.99 -2.22 1.77
CA ILE A 74 0.31 -1.22 2.60
C ILE A 74 1.20 -0.83 3.80
N TYR A 75 1.71 -1.82 4.54
CA TYR A 75 2.54 -1.59 5.71
C TYR A 75 3.81 -0.80 5.37
N ILE A 76 4.55 -1.21 4.33
CA ILE A 76 5.80 -0.55 3.97
C ILE A 76 5.57 0.85 3.40
N THR A 77 4.47 1.06 2.67
CA THR A 77 4.08 2.37 2.13
C THR A 77 3.71 3.34 3.25
N GLU A 78 2.91 2.89 4.21
CA GLU A 78 2.56 3.70 5.39
C GLU A 78 3.82 4.03 6.22
N LYS A 79 4.71 3.04 6.41
CA LYS A 79 5.99 3.25 7.10
C LYS A 79 6.87 4.27 6.36
N TYR A 80 6.99 4.16 5.04
CA TYR A 80 7.75 5.10 4.22
C TYR A 80 7.16 6.52 4.31
N TYR A 81 5.83 6.65 4.14
CA TYR A 81 5.13 7.93 4.22
C TYR A 81 5.37 8.64 5.56
N ARG A 82 5.22 7.92 6.68
CA ARG A 82 5.42 8.48 8.02
C ARG A 82 6.85 8.92 8.26
N ASN A 83 7.83 8.06 7.92
CA ASN A 83 9.23 8.40 8.12
C ASN A 83 9.63 9.59 7.23
N GLY A 84 9.24 9.57 5.95
CA GLY A 84 9.50 10.67 5.03
C GLY A 84 8.84 11.99 5.45
N PHE A 85 7.62 11.95 6.01
CA PHE A 85 6.96 13.14 6.55
C PHE A 85 7.74 13.75 7.72
N VAL A 86 8.17 12.92 8.67
CA VAL A 86 8.94 13.38 9.83
C VAL A 86 10.31 13.90 9.40
N ASP A 87 11.03 13.16 8.54
CA ASP A 87 12.32 13.57 8.00
C ASP A 87 12.21 14.92 7.28
N GLY A 88 11.21 15.07 6.39
CA GLY A 88 10.95 16.31 5.67
C GLY A 88 10.63 17.48 6.60
N SER A 89 9.81 17.24 7.63
CA SER A 89 9.47 18.27 8.61
C SER A 89 10.70 18.71 9.42
N GLN A 90 11.55 17.75 9.83
CA GLN A 90 12.79 18.04 10.55
C GLN A 90 13.79 18.83 9.70
N LEU A 91 13.92 18.48 8.42
CA LEU A 91 14.76 19.25 7.48
C LEU A 91 14.30 20.71 7.38
N VAL A 92 12.98 20.95 7.26
CA VAL A 92 12.43 22.30 7.19
C VAL A 92 12.60 23.07 8.50
N MET A 93 12.34 22.43 9.65
CA MET A 93 12.54 23.07 10.96
C MET A 93 13.99 23.47 11.19
N GLY A 94 14.95 22.64 10.77
CA GLY A 94 16.37 22.94 10.85
C GLY A 94 16.81 24.15 10.01
N CYS A 95 15.99 24.63 9.07
CA CYS A 95 16.25 25.89 8.37
C CYS A 95 15.85 27.14 9.17
N PHE A 96 15.03 26.99 10.22
CA PHE A 96 14.57 28.09 11.08
C PHE A 96 15.30 28.15 12.42
N GLU A 97 16.06 27.10 12.75
CA GLU A 97 17.00 27.08 13.87
C GLU A 97 18.32 27.71 13.40
N GLU A 98 18.43 29.04 13.53
CA GLU A 98 19.71 29.80 13.45
C GLU A 98 20.57 29.59 14.70
#